data_AF-A0A5K7Z345-F1
#
_entry.id   AF-A0A5K7Z345-F1
#
_cell.length_a   1.000
_cell.length_b   1.000
_cell.length_c   1.000
_cell.angle_alpha   90.00
_cell.angle_beta   90.00
_cell.angle_gamma   90.00
#
_symmetry.space_group_name_H-M   'P 1'
#
loop_
_entity.id
_entity.type
_entity.pdbx_description
1 polymer ?
#
loop_
_entity_poly.entity_id
_entity_poly.type
_entity_poly.pdbx_seq_one_letter_code
_entity_poly.pdbx_strand_id
1 'polypeptide(L)'
;MSKETMQLQWSGTFVELCMGRVNRSQKAKIDSHCPDFEKDVQSGWYENAQLLKAGFGAENWWSVDDLDHVMGLVFANRTELEAAMKNIRFIISGKPSTVDPDAFQLSFYAPEDTEPVAEEERVVCHGARREAQLRLTADYEPPFDPSLVTLSFIDYPDVGLVLIDLDYDGYDDVSYTFGRTTYLQPRFL
;
A
#
# COMPACT_ATOMS: atom_id res chain seq x y z
N MET A 1 -29.67 -16.06 -16.55
CA MET A 1 -30.14 -14.68 -16.31
C MET A 1 -29.10 -13.74 -16.91
N SER A 2 -29.45 -12.51 -17.29
CA SER A 2 -28.45 -11.55 -17.78
C SER A 2 -27.66 -11.00 -16.59
N LYS A 3 -26.33 -11.10 -16.65
CA LYS A 3 -25.47 -10.41 -15.68
C LYS A 3 -25.61 -8.90 -15.83
N GLU A 4 -25.46 -8.19 -14.73
CA GLU A 4 -25.40 -6.72 -14.68
C GLU A 4 -24.03 -6.29 -14.15
N THR A 5 -23.61 -5.05 -14.41
CA THR A 5 -22.29 -4.57 -14.01
C THR A 5 -22.37 -3.70 -12.77
N MET A 6 -21.46 -3.92 -11.82
CA MET A 6 -21.18 -3.05 -10.70
C MET A 6 -19.83 -2.33 -10.88
N GLN A 7 -19.73 -1.12 -10.36
CA GLN A 7 -18.46 -0.42 -10.19
C GLN A 7 -18.35 0.10 -8.77
N LEU A 8 -17.20 -0.15 -8.15
CA LEU A 8 -16.80 0.39 -6.86
C LEU A 8 -15.70 1.42 -7.09
N GLN A 9 -15.83 2.61 -6.51
CA GLN A 9 -14.78 3.62 -6.49
C GLN A 9 -14.49 4.07 -5.07
N TRP A 10 -13.20 4.07 -4.70
CA TRP A 10 -12.75 4.51 -3.39
C TRP A 10 -11.53 5.41 -3.51
N SER A 11 -11.66 6.65 -3.04
CA SER A 11 -10.55 7.60 -2.99
C SER A 11 -9.97 7.70 -1.60
N GLY A 12 -8.65 7.84 -1.53
CA GLY A 12 -7.93 8.00 -0.28
C GLY A 12 -6.44 8.20 -0.49
N THR A 13 -5.69 8.16 0.60
CA THR A 13 -4.24 8.10 0.54
C THR A 13 -3.80 6.67 0.24
N PHE A 14 -3.01 6.49 -0.81
CA PHE A 14 -2.24 5.30 -1.09
C PHE A 14 -0.84 5.41 -0.49
N VAL A 15 -0.36 4.33 0.11
CA VAL A 15 1.02 4.16 0.55
C VAL A 15 1.65 2.98 -0.17
N GLU A 16 2.93 3.12 -0.48
CA GLU A 16 3.84 2.04 -0.86
C GLU A 16 4.91 2.04 0.23
N LEU A 17 5.05 0.93 0.94
CA LEU A 17 6.05 0.74 1.99
C LEU A 17 6.93 -0.43 1.62
N CYS A 18 8.21 -0.17 1.77
CA CYS A 18 9.31 -0.99 1.31
C CYS A 18 10.22 -1.21 2.51
N MET A 19 10.46 -2.47 2.89
CA MET A 19 11.32 -2.81 4.01
C MET A 19 12.45 -3.72 3.55
N GLY A 20 13.68 -3.33 3.90
CA GLY A 20 14.88 -4.08 3.53
C GLY A 20 15.90 -4.19 4.66
N ARG A 21 16.68 -5.27 4.66
CA ARG A 21 17.85 -5.41 5.54
C ARG A 21 19.05 -4.64 4.98
N VAL A 22 19.75 -3.93 5.86
CA VAL A 22 21.06 -3.33 5.57
C VAL A 22 22.10 -3.82 6.55
N ASN A 23 23.19 -4.39 6.02
CA ASN A 23 24.36 -4.71 6.82
C ASN A 23 25.27 -3.49 6.99
N ARG A 24 26.27 -3.61 7.87
CA ARG A 24 27.25 -2.56 8.16
C ARG A 24 27.95 -1.97 6.93
N SER A 25 28.30 -2.81 5.94
CA SER A 25 28.98 -2.37 4.72
C SER A 25 28.05 -1.54 3.84
N GLN A 26 26.80 -1.97 3.68
CA GLN A 26 25.77 -1.23 2.94
C GLN A 26 25.46 0.09 3.64
N LYS A 27 25.31 0.10 4.97
CA LYS A 27 25.09 1.33 5.73
C LYS A 27 26.22 2.35 5.55
N ALA A 28 27.48 1.92 5.60
CA ALA A 28 28.62 2.80 5.38
C ALA A 28 28.61 3.42 3.96
N LYS A 29 28.18 2.66 2.95
CA LYS A 29 28.04 3.17 1.58
C LYS A 29 26.87 4.15 1.44
N ILE A 30 25.76 3.92 2.14
CA ILE A 30 24.64 4.87 2.22
C ILE A 30 25.14 6.20 2.79
N ASP A 31 25.81 6.15 3.94
CA ASP A 31 26.28 7.35 4.64
C ASP A 31 27.31 8.15 3.82
N SER A 32 28.14 7.47 3.01
CA SER A 32 29.12 8.16 2.16
C SER A 32 28.50 8.87 0.95
N HIS A 33 27.37 8.38 0.43
CA HIS A 33 26.70 8.96 -0.74
C HIS A 33 25.55 9.92 -0.35
N CYS A 34 25.06 9.81 0.89
CA CYS A 34 23.98 10.63 1.44
C CYS A 34 24.35 11.11 2.86
N PRO A 35 25.29 12.06 2.98
CA PRO A 35 25.80 12.51 4.28
C PRO A 35 24.74 13.19 5.16
N ASP A 36 23.68 13.76 4.56
CA ASP A 36 22.54 14.38 5.24
C ASP A 36 21.23 13.67 4.84
N PHE A 37 21.24 12.35 5.02
CA PHE A 37 20.17 11.44 4.61
C PHE A 37 18.75 11.86 5.04
N GLU A 38 18.63 12.41 6.24
CA GLU A 38 17.36 12.86 6.82
C GLU A 38 16.80 14.15 6.18
N LYS A 39 17.63 14.91 5.45
CA LYS A 39 17.23 16.19 4.83
C LYS A 39 16.94 16.09 3.34
N ASP A 40 17.67 15.23 2.61
CA ASP A 40 17.57 15.13 1.15
C ASP A 40 16.78 13.88 0.70
N VAL A 41 15.53 13.79 1.17
CA VAL A 41 14.64 12.66 0.91
C VAL A 41 14.55 12.32 -0.59
N GLN A 42 14.35 13.32 -1.46
CA GLN A 42 14.09 13.07 -2.89
C GLN A 42 15.35 12.86 -3.74
N SER A 43 16.34 13.74 -3.62
CA SER A 43 17.52 13.75 -4.49
C SER A 43 18.61 12.74 -4.06
N GLY A 44 18.77 12.53 -2.75
CA GLY A 44 19.84 11.70 -2.21
C GLY A 44 19.50 10.22 -2.16
N TRP A 45 18.27 9.87 -1.75
CA TRP A 45 17.82 8.49 -1.68
C TRP A 45 17.17 8.06 -2.98
N TYR A 46 15.95 8.52 -3.28
CA TYR A 46 15.13 7.92 -4.35
C TYR A 46 15.71 8.09 -5.77
N GLU A 47 16.39 9.19 -6.07
CA GLU A 47 16.91 9.49 -7.41
C GLU A 47 18.40 9.14 -7.60
N ASN A 48 19.05 8.55 -6.59
CA ASN A 48 20.49 8.32 -6.61
C ASN A 48 20.85 6.92 -7.15
N ALA A 49 20.97 6.83 -8.47
CA ALA A 49 21.35 5.59 -9.16
C ALA A 49 22.73 5.04 -8.72
N GLN A 50 23.65 5.91 -8.31
CA GLN A 50 24.95 5.48 -7.79
C GLN A 50 24.80 4.79 -6.44
N LEU A 51 23.96 5.32 -5.54
CA LEU A 51 23.64 4.68 -4.28
C LEU A 51 22.97 3.32 -4.48
N LEU A 52 21.95 3.24 -5.33
CA LEU A 52 21.27 1.98 -5.65
C LEU A 52 22.26 0.90 -6.11
N LYS A 53 23.13 1.25 -7.06
CA LYS A 53 24.11 0.31 -7.60
C LYS A 53 25.23 -0.03 -6.61
N ALA A 54 25.81 0.97 -5.94
CA ALA A 54 26.98 0.77 -5.08
C ALA A 54 26.61 0.23 -3.69
N GLY A 55 25.54 0.78 -3.10
CA GLY A 55 25.01 0.45 -1.78
C GLY A 55 24.25 -0.87 -1.78
N PHE A 56 23.34 -1.07 -2.74
CA PHE A 56 22.42 -2.21 -2.75
C PHE A 56 22.67 -3.20 -3.87
N GLY A 57 23.46 -2.85 -4.90
CA GLY A 57 23.56 -3.68 -6.11
C GLY A 57 22.26 -3.72 -6.91
N ALA A 58 21.36 -2.77 -6.67
CA ALA A 58 20.02 -2.72 -7.23
C ALA A 58 19.94 -1.72 -8.40
N GLU A 59 18.97 -1.92 -9.28
CA GLU A 59 18.68 -0.99 -10.38
C GLU A 59 17.65 0.08 -9.99
N ASN A 60 16.93 -0.14 -8.89
CA ASN A 60 15.74 0.60 -8.47
C ASN A 60 15.36 0.21 -7.02
N TRP A 61 14.58 1.06 -6.35
CA TRP A 61 14.35 0.94 -4.90
C TRP A 61 13.48 -0.24 -4.47
N TRP A 62 12.47 -0.61 -5.25
CA TRP A 62 11.65 -1.80 -4.99
C TRP A 62 12.44 -3.13 -4.96
N SER A 63 13.70 -3.15 -5.43
CA SER A 63 14.58 -4.33 -5.41
C SER A 63 15.35 -4.45 -4.09
N VAL A 64 15.18 -3.47 -3.21
CA VAL A 64 15.78 -3.43 -1.87
C VAL A 64 14.82 -4.01 -0.83
N ASP A 65 13.58 -4.30 -1.23
CA ASP A 65 12.47 -4.74 -0.38
C ASP A 65 12.56 -6.26 -0.13
N ASP A 66 13.57 -6.70 0.62
CA ASP A 66 13.83 -8.13 0.88
C ASP A 66 13.15 -8.67 2.14
N LEU A 67 12.57 -7.79 2.97
CA LEU A 67 11.83 -8.16 4.17
C LEU A 67 10.33 -8.16 3.94
N ASP A 68 9.82 -7.05 3.42
CA ASP A 68 8.39 -6.83 3.32
C ASP A 68 8.11 -5.73 2.30
N HIS A 69 6.98 -5.87 1.60
CA HIS A 69 6.49 -4.89 0.65
C HIS A 69 4.97 -4.83 0.73
N VAL A 70 4.45 -3.75 1.30
CA VAL A 70 3.02 -3.51 1.38
C VAL A 70 2.63 -2.26 0.60
N MET A 71 1.53 -2.35 -0.15
CA MET A 71 0.99 -1.20 -0.85
C MET A 71 -0.53 -1.23 -0.85
N GLY A 72 -1.15 -0.05 -0.79
CA GLY A 72 -2.60 0.03 -0.67
C GLY A 72 -3.12 1.37 -0.17
N LEU A 73 -4.44 1.50 -0.12
CA LEU A 73 -5.05 2.63 0.60
C LEU A 73 -4.81 2.48 2.10
N VAL A 74 -4.35 3.53 2.76
CA VAL A 74 -3.99 3.51 4.18
C VAL A 74 -4.96 4.31 5.04
N PHE A 75 -5.30 3.77 6.22
CA PHE A 75 -6.18 4.37 7.22
C PHE A 75 -5.49 4.32 8.58
N ALA A 76 -5.48 5.39 9.37
CA ALA A 76 -4.65 5.41 10.59
C ALA A 76 -5.12 4.41 11.65
N ASN A 77 -6.42 4.07 11.66
CA ASN A 77 -7.03 3.13 12.61
C ASN A 77 -8.42 2.69 12.12
N ARG A 78 -9.07 1.83 12.91
CA ARG A 78 -10.42 1.31 12.65
C ARG A 78 -11.49 2.39 12.52
N THR A 79 -11.45 3.41 13.37
CA THR A 79 -12.42 4.50 13.32
C THR A 79 -12.31 5.32 12.04
N GLU A 80 -11.09 5.59 11.58
CA GLU A 80 -10.87 6.25 10.30
C GLU A 80 -11.27 5.38 9.11
N LEU A 81 -11.02 4.07 9.17
CA LEU A 81 -11.48 3.12 8.17
C LEU A 81 -13.01 3.11 8.06
N GLU A 82 -13.73 2.96 9.18
CA GLU A 82 -15.20 2.98 9.23
C GLU A 82 -15.78 4.28 8.68
N ALA A 83 -15.15 5.42 8.98
CA ALA A 83 -15.54 6.71 8.42
C ALA A 83 -15.29 6.78 6.90
N ALA A 84 -14.16 6.24 6.43
CA ALA A 84 -13.79 6.24 5.02
C ALA A 84 -14.66 5.31 4.16
N MET A 85 -15.06 4.15 4.70
CA MET A 85 -15.92 3.19 4.00
C MET A 85 -17.28 3.77 3.61
N LYS A 86 -17.80 4.72 4.38
CA LYS A 86 -19.05 5.46 4.06
C LYS A 86 -18.94 6.32 2.79
N ASN A 87 -17.72 6.56 2.30
CA ASN A 87 -17.47 7.36 1.10
C ASN A 87 -17.22 6.49 -0.15
N ILE A 88 -17.31 5.16 -0.03
CA ILE A 88 -17.21 4.26 -1.19
C ILE A 88 -18.41 4.52 -2.11
N ARG A 89 -18.13 4.74 -3.40
CA ARG A 89 -19.16 5.04 -4.40
C ARG A 89 -19.47 3.81 -5.23
N PHE A 90 -20.74 3.46 -5.30
CA PHE A 90 -21.22 2.36 -6.14
C PHE A 90 -22.02 2.87 -7.33
N ILE A 91 -21.75 2.28 -8.49
CA ILE A 91 -22.61 2.39 -9.68
C ILE A 91 -23.05 0.97 -10.00
N ILE A 92 -24.34 0.70 -9.86
CA ILE A 92 -24.94 -0.60 -10.14
C ILE A 92 -25.84 -0.43 -11.36
N SER A 93 -25.53 -1.15 -12.42
CA SER A 93 -26.32 -1.15 -13.66
C SER A 93 -26.46 0.25 -14.25
N GLY A 94 -25.35 1.00 -14.19
CA GLY A 94 -25.24 2.38 -14.67
C GLY A 94 -25.85 3.44 -13.76
N LYS A 95 -26.36 3.09 -12.57
CA LYS A 95 -27.00 4.03 -11.65
C LYS A 95 -26.22 4.16 -10.33
N PRO A 96 -25.98 5.39 -9.85
CA PRO A 96 -25.46 5.60 -8.50
C PRO A 96 -26.33 4.86 -7.48
N SER A 97 -25.70 4.07 -6.63
CA SER A 97 -26.37 3.23 -5.64
C SER A 97 -25.75 3.44 -4.27
N THR A 98 -26.56 3.28 -3.23
CA THR A 98 -26.08 3.27 -1.85
C THR A 98 -25.96 1.82 -1.41
N VAL A 99 -24.80 1.48 -0.88
CA VAL A 99 -24.51 0.16 -0.32
C VAL A 99 -24.09 0.38 1.12
N ASP A 100 -24.63 -0.42 2.03
CA ASP A 100 -24.23 -0.38 3.43
C ASP A 100 -22.82 -0.96 3.57
N PRO A 101 -21.81 -0.16 3.95
CA PRO A 101 -20.45 -0.64 4.07
C PRO A 101 -20.27 -1.71 5.15
N ASP A 102 -21.19 -1.79 6.12
CA ASP A 102 -21.17 -2.83 7.16
C ASP A 102 -21.53 -4.22 6.60
N ALA A 103 -22.01 -4.29 5.35
CA ALA A 103 -22.29 -5.55 4.67
C ALA A 103 -21.05 -6.18 4.02
N PHE A 104 -19.91 -5.48 3.92
CA PHE A 104 -18.70 -6.03 3.33
C PHE A 104 -18.03 -7.05 4.26
N GLN A 105 -17.35 -8.02 3.66
CA GLN A 105 -16.45 -8.89 4.41
C GLN A 105 -15.13 -8.15 4.65
N LEU A 106 -14.70 -8.07 5.91
CA LEU A 106 -13.44 -7.41 6.28
C LEU A 106 -12.47 -8.44 6.86
N SER A 107 -11.29 -8.54 6.24
CA SER A 107 -10.21 -9.44 6.65
C SER A 107 -9.02 -8.62 7.14
N PHE A 108 -8.43 -9.01 8.28
CA PHE A 108 -7.31 -8.28 8.89
C PHE A 108 -6.18 -9.23 9.22
N TYR A 109 -5.00 -8.90 8.70
CA TYR A 109 -3.78 -9.68 8.84
C TYR A 109 -2.75 -8.87 9.62
N ALA A 110 -1.86 -9.59 10.31
CA ALA A 110 -0.64 -9.01 10.82
C ALA A 110 0.42 -9.00 9.70
N PRO A 111 1.41 -8.08 9.75
CA PRO A 111 2.60 -8.18 8.91
C PRO A 111 3.28 -9.53 9.10
N GLU A 112 4.02 -9.98 8.09
CA GLU A 112 4.80 -11.22 8.23
C GLU A 112 5.82 -11.07 9.37
N ASP A 113 6.00 -12.14 10.15
CA ASP A 113 7.04 -12.19 11.17
C ASP A 113 8.40 -12.11 10.49
N THR A 114 9.10 -11.00 10.69
CA THR A 114 10.48 -10.86 10.21
C THR A 114 11.43 -11.60 11.14
N GLU A 115 12.35 -12.39 10.58
CA GLU A 115 13.40 -13.01 11.39
C GLU A 115 14.19 -11.94 12.17
N PRO A 116 14.62 -12.22 13.41
CA PRO A 116 15.39 -11.27 14.20
C PRO A 116 16.61 -10.76 13.41
N VAL A 117 16.70 -9.44 13.31
CA VAL A 117 17.80 -8.74 12.65
C VAL A 117 19.09 -9.02 13.42
N ALA A 118 20.16 -9.42 12.73
CA ALA A 118 21.46 -9.62 13.37
C ALA A 118 21.95 -8.30 14.02
N GLU A 119 22.82 -8.36 15.04
CA GLU A 119 23.25 -7.18 15.82
C GLU A 119 23.90 -6.08 14.92
N GLU A 120 24.56 -6.52 13.84
CA GLU A 120 25.23 -5.71 12.84
C GLU A 120 24.34 -5.25 11.67
N GLU A 121 23.09 -5.70 11.62
CA GLU A 121 22.11 -5.34 10.61
C GLU A 121 21.15 -4.27 11.14
N ARG A 122 20.54 -3.52 10.22
CA ARG A 122 19.44 -2.61 10.49
C ARG A 122 18.35 -2.85 9.46
N VAL A 123 17.11 -2.52 9.81
CA VAL A 123 16.01 -2.51 8.83
C VAL A 123 15.89 -1.09 8.30
N VAL A 124 15.85 -0.92 6.98
CA VAL A 124 15.45 0.35 6.37
C VAL A 124 14.00 0.24 5.90
N CYS A 125 13.16 1.14 6.38
CA CYS A 125 11.78 1.33 5.92
C CYS A 125 11.74 2.60 5.06
N HIS A 126 11.32 2.48 3.80
CA HIS A 126 11.17 3.59 2.87
C HIS A 126 9.88 3.44 2.04
N GLY A 127 9.61 4.37 1.14
CA GLY A 127 8.44 4.27 0.28
C GLY A 127 7.88 5.60 -0.21
N ALA A 128 6.60 5.59 -0.54
CA ALA A 128 5.91 6.74 -1.10
C ALA A 128 4.47 6.85 -0.61
N ARG A 129 3.96 8.09 -0.66
CA ARG A 129 2.56 8.44 -0.40
C ARG A 129 1.99 9.16 -1.62
N ARG A 130 0.79 8.77 -2.04
CA ARG A 130 0.07 9.33 -3.20
C ARG A 130 -1.39 9.49 -2.84
N GLU A 131 -2.03 10.55 -3.30
CA GLU A 131 -3.50 10.51 -3.41
C GLU A 131 -3.87 9.50 -4.49
N ALA A 132 -4.89 8.68 -4.26
CA ALA A 132 -5.31 7.66 -5.21
C ALA A 132 -6.82 7.51 -5.29
N GLN A 133 -7.28 7.01 -6.44
CA GLN A 133 -8.61 6.45 -6.61
C GLN A 133 -8.47 5.00 -7.06
N LEU A 134 -8.99 4.10 -6.24
CA LEU A 134 -9.21 2.70 -6.53
C LEU A 134 -10.50 2.55 -7.34
N ARG A 135 -10.49 1.68 -8.35
CA ARG A 135 -11.70 1.26 -9.07
C ARG A 135 -11.71 -0.24 -9.35
N LEU A 136 -12.79 -0.89 -8.95
CA LEU A 136 -13.17 -2.25 -9.34
C LEU A 136 -14.40 -2.20 -10.27
N THR A 137 -14.43 -3.01 -11.31
CA THR A 137 -15.62 -3.20 -12.18
C THR A 137 -15.87 -4.68 -12.36
N ALA A 138 -17.02 -5.19 -11.90
CA ALA A 138 -17.34 -6.61 -11.96
C ALA A 138 -18.77 -6.84 -12.47
N ASP A 139 -19.01 -8.02 -13.04
CA ASP A 139 -20.35 -8.45 -13.42
C ASP A 139 -20.96 -9.33 -12.32
N TYR A 140 -22.24 -9.12 -12.01
CA TYR A 140 -22.96 -9.84 -10.97
C TYR A 140 -24.31 -10.40 -11.48
N GLU A 141 -24.83 -11.40 -10.79
CA GLU A 141 -26.20 -11.89 -11.02
C GLU A 141 -27.17 -11.17 -10.06
N PRO A 142 -28.22 -10.49 -10.56
CA PRO A 142 -29.14 -9.77 -9.68
C PRO A 142 -29.93 -10.69 -8.74
N PRO A 143 -30.19 -10.25 -7.48
CA PRO A 143 -29.82 -8.95 -6.92
C PRO A 143 -28.34 -8.86 -6.52
N PHE A 144 -27.79 -7.64 -6.51
CA PHE A 144 -26.42 -7.41 -6.03
C PHE A 144 -26.30 -7.78 -4.54
N ASP A 145 -25.34 -8.66 -4.23
CA ASP A 145 -25.01 -9.05 -2.86
C ASP A 145 -23.70 -8.38 -2.42
N PRO A 146 -23.75 -7.37 -1.54
CA PRO A 146 -22.54 -6.68 -1.07
C PRO A 146 -21.65 -7.53 -0.16
N SER A 147 -22.15 -8.63 0.39
CA SER A 147 -21.34 -9.52 1.24
C SER A 147 -20.25 -10.28 0.48
N LEU A 148 -20.34 -10.29 -0.85
CA LEU A 148 -19.32 -10.84 -1.74
C LEU A 148 -18.15 -9.87 -1.98
N VAL A 149 -18.25 -8.62 -1.52
CA VAL A 149 -17.12 -7.68 -1.54
C VAL A 149 -16.24 -7.94 -0.32
N THR A 150 -15.00 -8.34 -0.55
CA THR A 150 -14.00 -8.55 0.50
C THR A 150 -12.96 -7.45 0.49
N LEU A 151 -12.70 -6.86 1.64
CA LEU A 151 -11.62 -5.89 1.87
C LEU A 151 -10.58 -6.51 2.81
N SER A 152 -9.37 -6.66 2.32
CA SER A 152 -8.26 -7.29 3.03
C SER A 152 -7.23 -6.25 3.45
N PHE A 153 -6.91 -6.20 4.75
CA PHE A 153 -6.01 -5.22 5.32
C PHE A 153 -4.83 -5.86 6.06
N ILE A 154 -3.66 -5.23 5.98
CA ILE A 154 -2.56 -5.49 6.93
C ILE A 154 -2.49 -4.34 7.94
N ASP A 155 -2.36 -4.67 9.23
CA ASP A 155 -2.24 -3.69 10.32
C ASP A 155 -0.78 -3.47 10.73
N TYR A 156 -0.21 -2.33 10.33
CA TYR A 156 1.11 -1.89 10.78
C TYR A 156 0.95 -0.85 11.89
N PRO A 157 1.33 -1.12 13.15
CA PRO A 157 1.09 -0.21 14.27
C PRO A 157 1.61 1.22 14.08
N ASP A 158 2.74 1.38 13.38
CA ASP A 158 3.40 2.68 13.15
C ASP A 158 2.95 3.38 11.86
N VAL A 159 2.01 2.78 11.11
CA VAL A 159 1.56 3.25 9.80
C VAL A 159 0.04 3.35 9.74
N GLY A 160 -0.66 2.28 10.11
CA GLY A 160 -2.10 2.11 10.02
C GLY A 160 -2.50 0.82 9.30
N LEU A 161 -3.78 0.75 8.96
CA LEU A 161 -4.41 -0.33 8.21
C LEU A 161 -4.22 -0.07 6.71
N VAL A 162 -3.51 -0.94 6.02
CA VAL A 162 -3.27 -0.85 4.57
C VAL A 162 -4.16 -1.85 3.84
N LEU A 163 -5.05 -1.37 2.97
CA LEU A 163 -5.90 -2.19 2.09
C LEU A 163 -5.03 -2.82 1.01
N ILE A 164 -4.66 -4.08 1.20
CA ILE A 164 -3.78 -4.82 0.29
C ILE A 164 -4.54 -5.50 -0.85
N ASP A 165 -5.82 -5.79 -0.65
CA ASP A 165 -6.63 -6.50 -1.63
C ASP A 165 -8.12 -6.14 -1.50
N LEU A 166 -8.78 -6.08 -2.65
CA LEU A 166 -10.21 -5.81 -2.80
C LEU A 166 -10.75 -6.76 -3.87
N ASP A 167 -11.60 -7.68 -3.44
CA ASP A 167 -12.14 -8.76 -4.26
C ASP A 167 -13.67 -8.69 -4.30
N TYR A 168 -14.25 -9.12 -5.42
CA TYR A 168 -15.68 -9.40 -5.54
C TYR A 168 -15.90 -10.80 -6.14
N ASP A 169 -16.33 -11.76 -5.33
CA ASP A 169 -16.61 -13.13 -5.76
C ASP A 169 -15.45 -13.77 -6.58
N GLY A 170 -14.20 -13.54 -6.15
CA GLY A 170 -12.99 -14.00 -6.83
C GLY A 170 -12.55 -13.13 -8.02
N TYR A 171 -13.14 -11.94 -8.19
CA TYR A 171 -12.71 -10.93 -9.15
C TYR A 171 -11.90 -9.81 -8.48
N ASP A 172 -10.64 -9.70 -8.88
CA ASP A 172 -9.59 -8.88 -8.24
C ASP A 172 -8.94 -7.85 -9.18
N ASP A 173 -9.51 -7.61 -10.38
CA ASP A 173 -8.98 -6.61 -11.32
C ASP A 173 -9.26 -5.19 -10.82
N VAL A 174 -8.40 -4.75 -9.90
CA VAL A 174 -8.41 -3.43 -9.31
C VAL A 174 -7.49 -2.51 -10.09
N SER A 175 -8.01 -1.33 -10.46
CA SER A 175 -7.24 -0.27 -11.10
C SER A 175 -7.03 0.92 -10.17
N TYR A 176 -5.85 1.53 -10.24
CA TYR A 176 -5.52 2.74 -9.49
C TYR A 176 -5.24 3.91 -10.42
N THR A 177 -5.80 5.08 -10.08
CA THR A 177 -5.33 6.37 -10.61
C THR A 177 -4.59 7.11 -9.52
N PHE A 178 -3.35 7.50 -9.78
CA PHE A 178 -2.48 8.18 -8.81
C PHE A 178 -2.39 9.69 -9.07
N GLY A 179 -2.38 10.44 -7.97
CA GLY A 179 -1.99 11.84 -7.94
C GLY A 179 -0.47 12.02 -7.80
N ARG A 180 -0.05 13.17 -7.25
CA ARG A 180 1.37 13.49 -7.05
C ARG A 180 2.01 12.57 -6.01
N THR A 181 3.18 12.03 -6.34
CA THR A 181 4.01 11.26 -5.41
C THR A 181 4.74 12.16 -4.42
N THR A 182 4.65 11.80 -3.14
CA THR A 182 5.48 12.32 -2.06
C THR A 182 6.29 11.17 -1.50
N TYR A 183 7.61 11.24 -1.57
CA TYR A 183 8.47 10.21 -1.03
C TYR A 183 8.55 10.30 0.50
N LEU A 184 8.56 9.14 1.16
CA LEU A 184 8.72 9.05 2.61
C LEU A 184 10.20 9.16 2.96
N GLN A 185 10.51 9.82 4.08
CA GLN A 185 11.87 9.80 4.61
C GLN A 185 12.20 8.36 5.06
N PRO A 186 13.32 7.77 4.62
CA PRO A 186 13.65 6.43 5.05
C PRO A 186 14.01 6.40 6.53
N ARG A 187 13.58 5.35 7.23
CA ARG A 187 13.79 5.15 8.67
C ARG A 187 14.60 3.89 8.89
N PHE A 188 15.64 3.98 9.72
CA PHE A 188 16.39 2.80 10.16
C PHE A 188 15.86 2.34 11.53
N LEU A 189 15.34 1.12 11.57
CA LEU A 189 14.81 0.46 12.77
C LEU A 189 15.87 -0.48 13.38
#